data_AF-M1W434-F1
#
_entry.id   AF-M1W434-F1
#
_cell.length_a   1.000
_cell.length_b   1.000
_cell.length_c   1.000
_cell.angle_alpha   90.00
_cell.angle_beta   90.00
_cell.angle_gamma   90.00
#
_symmetry.space_group_name_H-M   'P 1'
#
loop_
_entity.id
_entity.type
_entity.pdbx_description
1 polymer ?
#
loop_
_entity_poly.entity_id
_entity_poly.type
_entity_poly.pdbx_seq_one_letter_code
_entity_poly.pdbx_strand_id
1 'polypeptide(L)'
;MVDSVPSIQEVQEAGQKMNSYPPETSLAPVQVSGKRQRSSPDLAAHNLPKRKKTVQTLPSVPARCSSRSRPSLQTLPGELLEIIFLFSMNLAVPRASPLLGAKLSAKSTRLRAFMMGFHDTWDQCFGIPMLEVCDLLRKSGRRIKGDYELQTDLISMPWVDIDFILEAQHAWADKYAAERCYRHHEHECCRPYPSWAKISHAGHPYHEHALQHEEEAWKFDARACFEADYERARQYPPMPDSFWGWMLVEMNPNVSLPVELITGPWDEEKKRRLYWLSRGGQCHGGNNYNCSGHPWEVRLACLDAVVISAEKLDPFLLNCLIGGWLFEGVPEDAKREPRVNLCKRIAGASETPDMMDTLRYIVRLMGTG
;
A
#
# COMPACT_ATOMS: atom_id res chain seq x y z
N MET A 1 53.99 -3.90 7.79
CA MET A 1 53.14 -5.10 7.85
C MET A 1 51.79 -4.64 7.35
N VAL A 2 51.42 -5.07 6.14
CA VAL A 2 50.20 -4.66 5.46
C VAL A 2 49.26 -5.83 5.57
N ASP A 3 48.27 -5.72 6.45
CA ASP A 3 47.25 -6.75 6.63
C ASP A 3 46.26 -6.68 5.47
N SER A 4 46.08 -7.83 4.83
CA SER A 4 45.25 -8.01 3.65
C SER A 4 43.78 -8.15 4.06
N VAL A 5 42.92 -7.33 3.44
CA VAL A 5 41.46 -7.40 3.57
C VAL A 5 40.94 -8.65 2.85
N PRO A 6 39.99 -9.43 3.41
CA PRO A 6 39.47 -10.62 2.74
C PRO A 6 38.61 -10.27 1.53
N SER A 7 38.70 -11.10 0.50
CA SER A 7 37.93 -10.97 -0.74
C SER A 7 36.46 -11.35 -0.53
N ILE A 8 35.57 -10.57 -1.16
CA ILE A 8 34.09 -10.68 -1.15
C ILE A 8 33.56 -12.07 -1.61
N GLN A 9 34.41 -12.93 -2.18
CA GLN A 9 34.04 -14.29 -2.56
C GLN A 9 33.91 -15.28 -1.40
N GLU A 10 34.55 -15.07 -0.25
CA GLU A 10 34.51 -16.04 0.87
C GLU A 10 33.23 -15.95 1.72
N VAL A 11 32.43 -14.89 1.61
CA VAL A 11 31.17 -14.74 2.36
C VAL A 11 29.99 -15.42 1.64
N GLN A 12 30.12 -15.75 0.34
CA GLN A 12 29.01 -16.31 -0.44
C GLN A 12 28.89 -17.84 -0.39
N GLU A 13 29.90 -18.58 0.05
CA GLU A 13 29.85 -20.06 0.10
C GLU A 13 29.25 -20.63 1.41
N ALA A 14 29.08 -19.82 2.45
CA ALA A 14 28.55 -20.28 3.74
C ALA A 14 27.00 -20.37 3.79
N GLY A 15 26.28 -19.78 2.83
CA GLY A 15 24.80 -19.69 2.85
C GLY A 15 24.04 -20.75 2.04
N GLN A 16 24.73 -21.66 1.34
CA GLN A 16 24.10 -22.51 0.32
C GLN A 16 23.88 -23.99 0.73
N LYS A 17 23.78 -24.26 2.03
CA LYS A 17 23.47 -25.60 2.58
C LYS A 17 22.26 -25.60 3.52
N MET A 18 21.10 -25.17 3.03
CA MET A 18 19.81 -25.52 3.65
C MET A 18 18.68 -25.10 2.71
N ASN A 19 18.25 -26.03 1.83
CA ASN A 19 16.88 -26.15 1.30
C ASN A 19 16.87 -27.17 0.18
N SER A 20 16.62 -28.43 0.53
CA SER A 20 16.17 -29.45 -0.41
C SER A 20 15.00 -30.19 0.23
N TYR A 21 13.78 -29.90 -0.23
CA TYR A 21 12.60 -30.72 0.02
C TYR A 21 12.13 -31.36 -1.30
N PRO A 22 11.65 -32.61 -1.27
CA PRO A 22 11.28 -33.41 -2.46
C PRO A 22 9.86 -33.10 -2.97
N PRO A 23 9.46 -33.60 -4.17
CA PRO A 23 8.31 -33.08 -4.91
C PRO A 23 6.97 -33.67 -4.44
N GLU A 24 5.93 -32.84 -4.48
CA GLU A 24 4.54 -33.21 -4.21
C GLU A 24 3.92 -34.04 -5.35
N THR A 25 3.36 -35.19 -4.98
CA THR A 25 2.53 -36.06 -5.79
C THR A 25 1.12 -35.49 -6.00
N SER A 26 0.67 -35.51 -7.25
CA SER A 26 -0.67 -35.16 -7.72
C SER A 26 -1.78 -36.05 -7.15
N LEU A 27 -2.94 -35.47 -6.84
CA LEU A 27 -4.22 -36.20 -6.83
C LEU A 27 -5.32 -35.41 -7.56
N ALA A 28 -6.09 -36.18 -8.33
CA ALA A 28 -7.05 -35.79 -9.36
C ALA A 28 -8.48 -35.54 -8.79
N PRO A 29 -9.46 -35.11 -9.62
CA PRO A 29 -10.66 -34.39 -9.17
C PRO A 29 -11.86 -35.30 -8.88
N VAL A 30 -12.71 -34.87 -7.95
CA VAL A 30 -14.01 -35.51 -7.65
C VAL A 30 -15.14 -34.77 -8.39
N GLN A 31 -15.83 -35.52 -9.25
CA GLN A 31 -17.02 -35.09 -9.99
C GLN A 31 -18.24 -35.03 -9.05
N VAL A 32 -19.09 -34.00 -9.21
CA VAL A 32 -20.44 -33.96 -8.65
C VAL A 32 -21.45 -33.86 -9.80
N SER A 33 -22.24 -34.92 -9.95
CA SER A 33 -23.37 -35.06 -10.85
C SER A 33 -24.67 -34.97 -10.04
N GLY A 34 -25.68 -34.27 -10.53
CA GLY A 34 -27.03 -34.36 -9.94
C GLY A 34 -28.02 -33.25 -10.28
N LYS A 35 -28.55 -33.25 -11.52
CA LYS A 35 -29.78 -32.57 -11.94
C LYS A 35 -31.00 -33.05 -11.13
N ARG A 36 -31.95 -32.15 -10.79
CA ARG A 36 -33.36 -32.30 -11.20
C ARG A 36 -34.24 -31.07 -10.93
N GLN A 37 -34.89 -30.63 -12.00
CA GLN A 37 -36.14 -29.86 -12.03
C GLN A 37 -37.32 -30.71 -11.49
N ARG A 38 -38.32 -30.08 -10.87
CA ARG A 38 -39.70 -29.94 -11.42
C ARG A 38 -40.68 -29.27 -10.44
N SER A 39 -41.27 -28.19 -10.93
CA SER A 39 -42.70 -27.84 -10.99
C SER A 39 -43.74 -28.54 -10.06
N SER A 40 -44.49 -27.69 -9.36
CA SER A 40 -45.93 -27.71 -8.98
C SER A 40 -46.89 -28.35 -10.03
N PRO A 41 -48.18 -28.67 -9.73
CA PRO A 41 -49.09 -27.95 -8.83
C PRO A 41 -50.11 -28.75 -7.98
N ASP A 42 -50.68 -28.01 -7.01
CA ASP A 42 -51.91 -28.28 -6.28
C ASP A 42 -53.16 -28.10 -7.17
N LEU A 43 -54.20 -28.93 -6.95
CA LEU A 43 -55.54 -28.47 -6.54
C LEU A 43 -56.58 -29.62 -6.46
N ALA A 44 -57.39 -29.49 -5.40
CA ALA A 44 -58.81 -29.86 -5.28
C ALA A 44 -59.25 -31.33 -5.05
N ALA A 45 -59.63 -31.56 -3.78
CA ALA A 45 -60.94 -32.03 -3.28
C ALA A 45 -61.59 -33.30 -3.87
N HIS A 46 -61.90 -34.27 -2.99
CA HIS A 46 -63.27 -34.77 -2.75
C HIS A 46 -63.34 -35.70 -1.51
N ASN A 47 -64.47 -35.62 -0.81
CA ASN A 47 -64.83 -36.27 0.46
C ASN A 47 -65.05 -37.79 0.38
N LEU A 48 -64.79 -38.54 1.47
CA LEU A 48 -65.75 -39.47 2.14
C LEU A 48 -65.12 -40.18 3.38
N PRO A 49 -65.93 -40.68 4.34
CA PRO A 49 -65.54 -40.81 5.74
C PRO A 49 -65.39 -42.25 6.25
N LYS A 50 -64.86 -42.35 7.49
CA LYS A 50 -64.93 -43.47 8.45
C LYS A 50 -64.09 -44.72 8.15
N ARG A 51 -63.00 -44.89 8.92
CA ARG A 51 -62.84 -46.09 9.79
C ARG A 51 -61.77 -45.88 10.86
N LYS A 52 -62.19 -46.00 12.12
CA LYS A 52 -61.29 -46.11 13.28
C LYS A 52 -60.47 -47.39 13.15
N LYS A 53 -59.15 -47.26 13.07
CA LYS A 53 -58.21 -48.33 13.44
C LYS A 53 -57.19 -47.75 14.40
N THR A 54 -57.27 -48.23 15.63
CA THR A 54 -56.31 -48.06 16.71
C THR A 54 -54.99 -48.66 16.23
N VAL A 55 -54.04 -47.82 15.83
CA VAL A 55 -52.65 -48.22 15.65
C VAL A 55 -51.93 -47.72 16.89
N GLN A 56 -51.49 -48.66 17.73
CA GLN A 56 -50.56 -48.39 18.83
C GLN A 56 -49.32 -47.72 18.24
N THR A 57 -49.17 -46.43 18.53
CA THR A 57 -47.92 -45.72 18.30
C THR A 57 -46.89 -46.31 19.27
N LEU A 58 -45.89 -47.00 18.74
CA LEU A 58 -44.66 -47.30 19.48
C LEU A 58 -44.13 -45.98 20.07
N PRO A 59 -43.60 -46.00 21.30
CA PRO A 59 -43.11 -44.79 21.94
C PRO A 59 -42.04 -44.18 21.05
N SER A 60 -42.35 -43.00 20.50
CA SER A 60 -41.37 -42.20 19.78
C SER A 60 -40.22 -41.95 20.74
N VAL A 61 -39.06 -42.54 20.43
CA VAL A 61 -37.79 -42.17 21.05
C VAL A 61 -37.72 -40.64 20.97
N PRO A 62 -37.64 -39.91 22.09
CA PRO A 62 -37.50 -38.47 22.00
C PRO A 62 -36.20 -38.25 21.25
N ALA A 63 -36.28 -37.64 20.08
CA ALA A 63 -35.13 -37.11 19.37
C ALA A 63 -34.53 -36.01 20.24
N ARG A 64 -33.81 -36.40 21.29
CA ARG A 64 -32.79 -35.59 21.95
C ARG A 64 -31.56 -35.54 21.03
N CYS A 65 -31.77 -35.18 19.77
CA CYS A 65 -30.73 -34.46 19.06
C CYS A 65 -30.85 -33.03 19.59
N SER A 66 -30.23 -32.81 20.76
CA SER A 66 -29.88 -31.47 21.15
C SER A 66 -29.21 -30.85 19.93
N SER A 67 -29.72 -29.69 19.54
CA SER A 67 -29.03 -28.76 18.68
C SER A 67 -27.66 -28.50 19.30
N ARG A 68 -26.67 -29.34 19.01
CA ARG A 68 -25.27 -29.05 19.26
C ARG A 68 -24.98 -27.86 18.36
N SER A 69 -25.18 -26.67 18.92
CA SER A 69 -24.78 -25.41 18.33
C SER A 69 -23.38 -25.61 17.77
N ARG A 70 -23.21 -25.45 16.46
CA ARG A 70 -21.87 -25.48 15.88
C ARG A 70 -21.03 -24.45 16.63
N PRO A 71 -19.80 -24.79 17.04
CA PRO A 71 -18.92 -23.82 17.66
C PRO A 71 -18.78 -22.64 16.70
N SER A 72 -19.24 -21.46 17.14
CA SER A 72 -19.12 -20.24 16.37
C SER A 72 -17.74 -19.68 16.59
N LEU A 73 -17.14 -19.10 15.55
CA LEU A 73 -15.85 -18.41 15.67
C LEU A 73 -15.89 -17.38 16.83
N GLN A 74 -17.05 -16.75 17.05
CA GLN A 74 -17.28 -15.76 18.10
C GLN A 74 -17.07 -16.28 19.54
N THR A 75 -17.23 -17.58 19.77
CA THR A 75 -17.08 -18.18 21.11
C THR A 75 -15.63 -18.49 21.46
N LEU A 76 -14.69 -18.35 20.52
CA LEU A 76 -13.28 -18.56 20.80
C LEU A 76 -12.70 -17.48 21.73
N PRO A 77 -11.70 -17.85 22.56
CA PRO A 77 -10.82 -16.90 23.25
C PRO A 77 -10.16 -15.91 22.26
N GLY A 78 -9.84 -14.71 22.74
CA GLY A 78 -9.28 -13.64 21.92
C GLY A 78 -7.94 -14.02 21.28
N GLU A 79 -7.12 -14.79 22.00
CA GLU A 79 -5.80 -15.24 21.57
C GLU A 79 -5.90 -16.17 20.37
N LEU A 80 -6.87 -17.10 20.38
CA LEU A 80 -7.10 -18.00 19.25
C LEU A 80 -7.65 -17.25 18.04
N LEU A 81 -8.51 -16.26 18.27
CA LEU A 81 -8.99 -15.39 17.20
C LEU A 81 -7.86 -14.58 16.58
N GLU A 82 -6.96 -14.04 17.40
CA GLU A 82 -5.79 -13.31 16.93
C GLU A 82 -4.88 -14.21 16.08
N ILE A 83 -4.59 -15.44 16.54
CA ILE A 83 -3.80 -16.40 15.76
C ILE A 83 -4.46 -16.71 14.42
N ILE A 84 -5.77 -16.99 14.40
CA ILE A 84 -6.52 -17.25 13.15
C ILE A 84 -6.46 -16.04 12.22
N PHE A 85 -6.66 -14.83 12.77
CA PHE A 85 -6.62 -13.60 12.00
C PHE A 85 -5.22 -13.34 11.41
N LEU A 86 -4.16 -13.39 12.23
CA LEU A 86 -2.79 -13.15 11.79
C LEU A 86 -2.29 -14.21 10.81
N PHE A 87 -2.70 -15.48 10.97
CA PHE A 87 -2.31 -16.53 10.03
C PHE A 87 -3.04 -16.41 8.69
N SER A 88 -4.32 -16.06 8.70
CA SER A 88 -5.11 -15.92 7.48
C SER A 88 -4.88 -14.58 6.76
N MET A 89 -4.43 -13.54 7.49
CA MET A 89 -4.36 -12.15 7.05
C MET A 89 -5.65 -11.64 6.38
N ASN A 90 -6.78 -12.30 6.65
CA ASN A 90 -8.03 -12.00 5.98
C ASN A 90 -8.79 -10.90 6.73
N LEU A 91 -8.76 -9.69 6.18
CA LEU A 91 -9.41 -8.51 6.76
C LEU A 91 -10.95 -8.63 6.81
N ALA A 92 -11.55 -9.61 6.14
CA ALA A 92 -12.98 -9.91 6.29
C ALA A 92 -13.32 -10.54 7.64
N VAL A 93 -12.37 -11.21 8.33
CA VAL A 93 -12.60 -11.86 9.63
C VAL A 93 -13.08 -10.86 10.70
N PRO A 94 -12.35 -9.75 10.98
CA PRO A 94 -12.84 -8.75 11.92
C PRO A 94 -14.11 -8.03 11.44
N ARG A 95 -14.37 -7.99 10.12
CA ARG A 95 -15.57 -7.35 9.54
C ARG A 95 -16.81 -8.25 9.56
N ALA A 96 -16.64 -9.57 9.68
CA ALA A 96 -17.74 -10.54 9.61
C ALA A 96 -18.72 -10.44 10.80
N SER A 97 -18.30 -9.87 11.93
CA SER A 97 -19.16 -9.64 13.09
C SER A 97 -18.60 -8.54 13.99
N PRO A 98 -19.44 -7.63 14.54
CA PRO A 98 -18.99 -6.61 15.49
C PRO A 98 -18.25 -7.18 16.70
N LEU A 99 -18.66 -8.37 17.18
CA LEU A 99 -18.02 -9.04 18.31
C LEU A 99 -16.61 -9.53 17.95
N LEU A 100 -16.40 -10.04 16.73
CA LEU A 100 -15.07 -10.43 16.26
C LEU A 100 -14.20 -9.19 16.05
N GLY A 101 -14.75 -8.15 15.45
CA GLY A 101 -14.08 -6.86 15.28
C GLY A 101 -13.60 -6.29 16.61
N ALA A 102 -14.44 -6.29 17.65
CA ALA A 102 -14.09 -5.81 18.98
C ALA A 102 -12.99 -6.66 19.65
N LYS A 103 -13.02 -7.99 19.49
CA LYS A 103 -11.98 -8.88 20.02
C LYS A 103 -10.63 -8.71 19.29
N LEU A 104 -10.65 -8.34 18.01
CA LEU A 104 -9.47 -8.17 17.16
C LEU A 104 -9.03 -6.71 17.01
N SER A 105 -9.71 -5.76 17.64
CA SER A 105 -9.42 -4.33 17.52
C SER A 105 -8.23 -3.86 18.36
N ALA A 106 -7.61 -4.75 19.14
CA ALA A 106 -6.45 -4.40 19.95
C ALA A 106 -5.35 -3.80 19.06
N LYS A 107 -4.74 -2.69 19.52
CA LYS A 107 -3.68 -1.99 18.79
C LYS A 107 -2.52 -2.94 18.47
N SER A 108 -2.12 -3.78 19.41
CA SER A 108 -1.07 -4.80 19.22
C SER A 108 -1.38 -5.77 18.07
N THR A 109 -2.63 -6.23 17.96
CA THR A 109 -3.08 -7.13 16.90
C THR A 109 -3.03 -6.45 15.53
N ARG A 110 -3.52 -5.21 15.45
CA ARG A 110 -3.44 -4.39 14.23
C ARG A 110 -2.00 -4.14 13.83
N LEU A 111 -1.14 -3.79 14.79
CA LEU A 111 0.28 -3.53 14.56
C LEU A 111 0.98 -4.77 13.99
N ARG A 112 0.75 -5.94 14.60
CA ARG A 112 1.29 -7.21 14.09
C ARG A 112 0.78 -7.52 12.68
N ALA A 113 -0.51 -7.35 12.42
CA ALA A 113 -1.07 -7.58 11.09
C ALA A 113 -0.43 -6.65 10.05
N PHE A 114 -0.27 -5.37 10.37
CA PHE A 114 0.40 -4.42 9.49
C PHE A 114 1.86 -4.81 9.24
N MET A 115 2.63 -5.07 10.31
CA MET A 115 4.00 -5.53 10.20
C MET A 115 4.13 -6.81 9.37
N MET A 116 3.18 -7.75 9.47
CA MET A 116 3.17 -8.98 8.68
C MET A 116 2.88 -8.72 7.20
N GLY A 117 1.92 -7.84 6.88
CA GLY A 117 1.61 -7.50 5.49
C GLY A 117 2.76 -6.82 4.74
N PHE A 118 3.60 -6.07 5.45
CA PHE A 118 4.78 -5.39 4.89
C PHE A 118 6.10 -6.15 5.08
N HIS A 119 6.11 -7.24 5.86
CA HIS A 119 7.33 -7.91 6.29
C HIS A 119 8.25 -8.28 5.13
N ASP A 120 7.72 -8.93 4.09
CA ASP A 120 8.52 -9.39 2.96
C ASP A 120 9.17 -8.24 2.17
N THR A 121 8.46 -7.11 2.04
CA THR A 121 8.98 -5.94 1.34
C THR A 121 10.04 -5.24 2.18
N TRP A 122 9.74 -4.99 3.47
CA TRP A 122 10.71 -4.38 4.38
C TRP A 122 11.95 -5.26 4.57
N ASP A 123 11.79 -6.58 4.67
CA ASP A 123 12.92 -7.50 4.79
C ASP A 123 13.86 -7.41 3.58
N GLN A 124 13.30 -7.21 2.39
CA GLN A 124 14.09 -7.08 1.17
C GLN A 124 14.73 -5.71 0.98
N CYS A 125 14.08 -4.64 1.43
CA CYS A 125 14.36 -3.28 0.93
C CYS A 125 14.61 -2.22 2.00
N PHE A 126 14.40 -2.53 3.28
CA PHE A 126 14.52 -1.55 4.37
C PHE A 126 15.91 -0.89 4.40
N GLY A 127 15.93 0.45 4.38
CA GLY A 127 17.15 1.25 4.43
C GLY A 127 17.99 1.26 3.14
N ILE A 128 17.47 0.72 2.04
CA ILE A 128 18.16 0.68 0.74
C ILE A 128 17.55 1.72 -0.21
N PRO A 129 18.35 2.64 -0.77
CA PRO A 129 17.89 3.58 -1.79
C PRO A 129 17.28 2.86 -3.01
N MET A 130 16.19 3.39 -3.56
CA MET A 130 15.45 2.76 -4.67
C MET A 130 16.32 2.40 -5.88
N LEU A 131 17.34 3.20 -6.21
CA LEU A 131 18.20 2.93 -7.35
C LEU A 131 19.11 1.73 -7.13
N GLU A 132 19.61 1.55 -5.91
CA GLU A 132 20.33 0.34 -5.53
C GLU A 132 19.40 -0.87 -5.56
N VAL A 133 18.15 -0.73 -5.07
CA VAL A 133 17.14 -1.79 -5.17
C VAL A 133 16.87 -2.16 -6.64
N CYS A 134 16.64 -1.18 -7.50
CA CYS A 134 16.46 -1.38 -8.94
C CYS A 134 17.64 -2.12 -9.57
N ASP A 135 18.86 -1.73 -9.25
CA ASP A 135 20.07 -2.38 -9.75
C ASP A 135 20.20 -3.82 -9.26
N LEU A 136 19.91 -4.09 -8.00
CA LEU A 136 19.92 -5.45 -7.44
C LEU A 136 18.85 -6.33 -8.10
N LEU A 137 17.65 -5.81 -8.32
CA LEU A 137 16.56 -6.54 -8.98
C LEU A 137 16.88 -6.81 -10.45
N ARG A 138 17.43 -5.82 -11.16
CA ARG A 138 17.85 -5.96 -12.56
C ARG A 138 18.95 -7.02 -12.71
N LYS A 139 19.96 -7.01 -11.83
CA LYS A 139 21.05 -7.99 -11.84
C LYS A 139 20.58 -9.40 -11.47
N SER A 140 19.64 -9.52 -10.52
CA SER A 140 19.16 -10.82 -10.04
C SER A 140 17.99 -11.39 -10.85
N GLY A 141 17.33 -10.57 -11.68
CA GLY A 141 16.08 -10.93 -12.35
C GLY A 141 14.90 -11.15 -11.38
N ARG A 142 15.06 -10.81 -10.10
CA ARG A 142 14.02 -10.99 -9.07
C ARG A 142 13.06 -9.81 -9.07
N ARG A 143 11.85 -10.06 -8.59
CA ARG A 143 10.85 -9.03 -8.30
C ARG A 143 10.88 -8.66 -6.82
N ILE A 144 10.32 -7.49 -6.50
CA ILE A 144 10.05 -7.10 -5.10
C ILE A 144 9.00 -8.06 -4.54
N LYS A 145 9.27 -8.61 -3.35
CA LYS A 145 8.37 -9.51 -2.63
C LYS A 145 7.28 -8.74 -1.89
N GLY A 146 6.31 -9.48 -1.37
CA GLY A 146 5.17 -8.96 -0.62
C GLY A 146 3.89 -8.97 -1.44
N ASP A 147 2.78 -9.12 -0.72
CA ASP A 147 1.43 -9.11 -1.27
C ASP A 147 0.93 -7.66 -1.38
N TYR A 148 0.92 -7.13 -2.60
CA TYR A 148 0.51 -5.74 -2.86
C TYR A 148 -0.99 -5.52 -2.68
N GLU A 149 -1.83 -6.56 -2.84
CA GLU A 149 -3.28 -6.47 -2.61
C GLU A 149 -3.53 -6.32 -1.11
N LEU A 150 -2.87 -7.14 -0.29
CA LEU A 150 -2.92 -7.04 1.16
C LEU A 150 -2.37 -5.71 1.67
N GLN A 151 -1.24 -5.23 1.15
CA GLN A 151 -0.67 -3.93 1.53
C GLN A 151 -1.62 -2.77 1.17
N THR A 152 -2.23 -2.81 -0.01
CA THR A 152 -3.26 -1.83 -0.45
C THR A 152 -4.46 -1.85 0.50
N ASP A 153 -4.97 -3.03 0.82
CA ASP A 153 -6.10 -3.22 1.72
C ASP A 153 -5.80 -2.71 3.13
N LEU A 154 -4.59 -2.96 3.65
CA LEU A 154 -4.14 -2.48 4.96
C LEU A 154 -4.03 -0.96 5.00
N ILE A 155 -3.38 -0.32 4.02
CA ILE A 155 -3.23 1.15 3.96
C ILE A 155 -4.60 1.84 3.86
N SER A 156 -5.57 1.17 3.24
CA SER A 156 -6.94 1.66 3.08
C SER A 156 -7.82 1.47 4.33
N MET A 157 -7.29 0.91 5.42
CA MET A 157 -8.05 0.73 6.66
C MET A 157 -8.25 2.08 7.37
N PRO A 158 -9.45 2.34 7.93
CA PRO A 158 -9.79 3.64 8.52
C PRO A 158 -9.06 3.96 9.83
N TRP A 159 -8.31 3.00 10.38
CA TRP A 159 -7.51 3.18 11.60
C TRP A 159 -6.01 3.33 11.29
N VAL A 160 -5.62 3.32 10.01
CA VAL A 160 -4.24 3.53 9.58
C VAL A 160 -4.05 5.00 9.28
N ASP A 161 -3.45 5.70 10.24
CA ASP A 161 -2.88 7.04 10.08
C ASP A 161 -1.36 6.96 9.92
N ILE A 162 -0.71 8.09 9.63
CA ILE A 162 0.76 8.13 9.53
C ILE A 162 1.45 7.66 10.82
N ASP A 163 0.93 8.03 11.99
CA ASP A 163 1.55 7.69 13.27
C ASP A 163 1.57 6.18 13.50
N PHE A 164 0.49 5.49 13.13
CA PHE A 164 0.38 4.05 13.16
C PHE A 164 1.39 3.39 12.20
N ILE A 165 1.53 3.91 10.98
CA ILE A 165 2.48 3.38 9.98
C ILE A 165 3.91 3.46 10.52
N LEU A 166 4.31 4.62 11.05
CA LEU A 166 5.65 4.84 11.58
C LEU A 166 5.93 3.99 12.83
N GLU A 167 4.93 3.81 13.71
CA GLU A 167 5.04 2.89 14.84
C GLU A 167 5.23 1.43 14.38
N ALA A 168 4.51 1.01 13.34
CA ALA A 168 4.66 -0.33 12.78
C ALA A 168 6.04 -0.54 12.16
N GLN A 169 6.53 0.46 11.43
CA GLN A 169 7.87 0.44 10.82
C GLN A 169 8.96 0.39 11.89
N HIS A 170 8.85 1.22 12.94
CA HIS A 170 9.80 1.21 14.06
C HIS A 170 9.79 -0.13 14.80
N ALA A 171 8.62 -0.64 15.16
CA ALA A 171 8.48 -1.92 15.84
C ALA A 171 9.00 -3.10 15.00
N TRP A 172 8.84 -3.04 13.67
CA TRP A 172 9.43 -4.02 12.76
C TRP A 172 10.94 -3.89 12.71
N ALA A 173 11.48 -2.67 12.59
CA ALA A 173 12.91 -2.45 12.52
C ALA A 173 13.62 -2.92 13.80
N ASP A 174 13.07 -2.59 14.97
CA ASP A 174 13.57 -3.07 16.27
C ASP A 174 13.63 -4.60 16.36
N LYS A 175 12.69 -5.29 15.70
CA LYS A 175 12.59 -6.75 15.75
C LYS A 175 13.44 -7.46 14.70
N TYR A 176 13.56 -6.91 13.49
CA TYR A 176 14.09 -7.63 12.33
C TYR A 176 15.29 -6.92 11.66
N ALA A 177 15.58 -5.68 12.03
CA ALA A 177 16.58 -4.84 11.36
C ALA A 177 17.62 -4.25 12.33
N ALA A 178 17.78 -4.82 13.53
CA ALA A 178 18.71 -4.31 14.55
C ALA A 178 20.16 -4.18 14.06
N GLU A 179 20.57 -5.01 13.09
CA GLU A 179 21.92 -5.01 12.50
C GLU A 179 21.98 -4.30 11.14
N ARG A 180 20.91 -3.63 10.73
CA ARG A 180 20.83 -2.94 9.42
C ARG A 180 20.93 -1.43 9.62
N CYS A 181 21.75 -0.80 8.78
CA CYS A 181 21.80 0.65 8.72
C CYS A 181 20.63 1.18 7.88
N TYR A 182 19.92 2.18 8.42
CA TYR A 182 18.94 2.94 7.66
C TYR A 182 19.65 4.14 7.01
N ARG A 183 19.55 4.27 5.69
CA ARG A 183 20.14 5.38 4.96
C ARG A 183 19.07 6.34 4.48
N HIS A 184 19.28 7.62 4.78
CA HIS A 184 18.57 8.70 4.11
C HIS A 184 19.04 8.80 2.65
N HIS A 185 18.21 9.36 1.78
CA HIS A 185 18.59 9.54 0.39
C HIS A 185 19.49 10.78 0.24
N GLU A 186 20.80 10.56 0.21
CA GLU A 186 21.80 11.59 -0.05
C GLU A 186 22.31 11.53 -1.50
N HIS A 187 21.84 12.48 -2.31
CA HIS A 187 22.69 13.35 -3.13
C HIS A 187 23.45 12.87 -4.40
N GLU A 188 23.33 11.65 -4.94
CA GLU A 188 24.07 11.34 -6.21
C GLU A 188 23.24 11.09 -7.48
N CYS A 189 21.99 10.66 -7.36
CA CYS A 189 21.32 10.11 -8.55
C CYS A 189 20.40 11.06 -9.30
N CYS A 190 19.90 12.10 -8.64
CA CYS A 190 19.20 13.18 -9.34
C CYS A 190 20.24 14.21 -9.69
N ARG A 191 20.68 14.20 -10.96
CA ARG A 191 21.60 15.22 -11.42
C ARG A 191 20.98 16.56 -11.12
N PRO A 192 21.68 17.36 -10.34
CA PRO A 192 21.11 18.61 -9.95
C PRO A 192 20.79 19.56 -11.13
N TYR A 193 19.52 19.92 -11.32
CA TYR A 193 19.12 21.01 -12.23
C TYR A 193 19.75 22.34 -11.81
N PRO A 194 20.51 23.11 -12.61
CA PRO A 194 21.37 24.21 -12.11
C PRO A 194 20.80 25.22 -11.09
N SER A 195 19.47 25.38 -10.97
CA SER A 195 18.78 26.22 -9.98
C SER A 195 18.83 25.73 -8.52
N TRP A 196 18.83 24.42 -8.21
CA TRP A 196 18.77 23.94 -6.81
C TRP A 196 20.14 24.00 -6.10
N ALA A 197 21.25 24.19 -6.83
CA ALA A 197 22.59 24.40 -6.25
C ALA A 197 22.65 25.63 -5.32
N LYS A 198 21.61 26.48 -5.38
CA LYS A 198 21.45 27.68 -4.56
C LYS A 198 20.62 27.48 -3.30
N ILE A 199 19.91 26.36 -3.14
CA ILE A 199 19.28 26.04 -1.85
C ILE A 199 20.40 25.54 -0.94
N SER A 200 21.02 26.47 -0.21
CA SER A 200 22.00 26.13 0.81
C SER A 200 21.29 25.32 1.89
N HIS A 201 21.34 24.00 1.78
CA HIS A 201 20.90 23.12 2.86
C HIS A 201 21.96 23.03 3.99
N ALA A 202 23.08 23.77 3.90
CA ALA A 202 24.04 23.88 4.99
C ALA A 202 23.35 24.40 6.25
N GLY A 203 23.33 23.58 7.31
CA GLY A 203 22.63 23.87 8.56
C GLY A 203 21.16 23.45 8.61
N HIS A 204 20.63 22.77 7.59
CA HIS A 204 19.28 22.21 7.65
C HIS A 204 19.27 20.99 8.60
N PRO A 205 18.30 20.86 9.54
CA PRO A 205 18.24 19.75 10.50
C PRO A 205 18.27 18.36 9.86
N TYR A 206 17.76 18.24 8.63
CA TYR A 206 17.86 17.01 7.82
C TYR A 206 19.31 16.51 7.67
N HIS A 207 20.27 17.38 7.32
CA HIS A 207 21.63 16.91 7.03
C HIS A 207 22.35 16.49 8.29
N GLU A 208 22.12 17.20 9.40
CA GLU A 208 22.63 16.78 10.70
C GLU A 208 22.05 15.42 11.09
N HIS A 209 20.74 15.21 10.88
CA HIS A 209 20.08 13.94 11.14
C HIS A 209 20.58 12.80 10.23
N ALA A 210 20.74 13.06 8.93
CA ALA A 210 21.22 12.08 7.96
C ALA A 210 22.68 11.69 8.23
N LEU A 211 23.56 12.66 8.53
CA LEU A 211 24.95 12.40 8.90
C LEU A 211 25.06 11.53 10.16
N GLN A 212 24.19 11.74 11.16
CA GLN A 212 24.17 10.91 12.36
C GLN A 212 23.80 9.44 12.07
N HIS A 213 23.03 9.17 11.00
CA HIS A 213 22.78 7.82 10.52
C HIS A 213 23.94 7.24 9.71
N GLU A 214 24.63 8.06 8.90
CA GLU A 214 25.80 7.61 8.12
C GLU A 214 27.02 7.28 8.99
N GLU A 215 27.20 7.99 10.10
CA GLU A 215 28.27 7.74 11.07
C GLU A 215 28.01 6.50 11.96
N GLU A 216 26.97 5.71 11.67
CA GLU A 216 26.48 4.55 12.45
C GLU A 216 26.20 4.89 13.93
N ALA A 217 26.15 6.17 14.27
CA ALA A 217 26.06 6.66 15.63
C ALA A 217 24.61 6.57 16.18
N TRP A 218 23.62 6.34 15.31
CA TRP A 218 22.22 6.44 15.68
C TRP A 218 21.39 5.18 15.39
N LYS A 219 20.70 4.69 16.43
CA LYS A 219 19.59 3.74 16.32
C LYS A 219 18.48 4.35 15.44
N PHE A 220 17.95 3.57 14.50
CA PHE A 220 16.82 3.96 13.65
C PHE A 220 15.61 4.44 14.48
N ASP A 221 15.11 5.63 14.17
CA ASP A 221 13.85 6.18 14.67
C ASP A 221 12.97 6.54 13.47
N ALA A 222 11.93 5.73 13.22
CA ALA A 222 11.08 5.89 12.04
C ALA A 222 10.44 7.28 11.98
N ARG A 223 10.08 7.86 13.13
CA ARG A 223 9.44 9.18 13.17
C ARG A 223 10.44 10.28 12.90
N ALA A 224 11.60 10.25 13.55
CA ALA A 224 12.63 11.27 13.32
C ALA A 224 13.08 11.25 11.85
N CYS A 225 13.30 10.05 11.30
CA CYS A 225 13.69 9.89 9.90
C CYS A 225 12.61 10.41 8.94
N PHE A 226 11.36 10.03 9.17
CA PHE A 226 10.25 10.45 8.34
C PHE A 226 10.04 11.97 8.38
N GLU A 227 10.04 12.60 9.56
CA GLU A 227 9.80 14.05 9.67
C GLU A 227 10.95 14.86 9.07
N ALA A 228 12.19 14.39 9.21
CA ALA A 228 13.33 15.01 8.53
C ALA A 228 13.14 15.00 7.00
N ASP A 229 12.76 13.84 6.45
CA ASP A 229 12.50 13.67 5.02
C ASP A 229 11.29 14.50 4.55
N TYR A 230 10.20 14.49 5.31
CA TYR A 230 8.96 15.22 5.00
C TYR A 230 9.17 16.74 5.00
N GLU A 231 9.83 17.29 6.02
CA GLU A 231 10.11 18.73 6.08
C GLU A 231 11.05 19.18 4.97
N ARG A 232 12.01 18.33 4.61
CA ARG A 232 12.83 18.56 3.42
C ARG A 232 11.93 18.61 2.18
N ALA A 233 11.01 17.66 1.99
CA ALA A 233 10.16 17.55 0.80
C ALA A 233 9.22 18.73 0.58
N ARG A 234 8.72 19.32 1.66
CA ARG A 234 7.85 20.50 1.61
C ARG A 234 8.53 21.75 1.07
N GLN A 235 9.86 21.81 1.13
CA GLN A 235 10.63 22.96 0.66
C GLN A 235 10.91 22.92 -0.84
N TYR A 236 10.54 21.83 -1.53
CA TYR A 236 10.90 21.66 -2.92
C TYR A 236 10.01 22.50 -3.83
N PRO A 237 10.61 23.13 -4.86
CA PRO A 237 9.82 23.75 -5.91
C PRO A 237 8.99 22.69 -6.65
N PRO A 238 7.95 23.11 -7.40
CA PRO A 238 7.17 22.19 -8.22
C PRO A 238 8.07 21.62 -9.34
N MET A 239 8.31 20.30 -9.29
CA MET A 239 9.14 19.52 -10.21
C MET A 239 8.59 18.09 -10.37
N PRO A 240 7.33 17.91 -10.82
CA PRO A 240 6.68 16.59 -10.90
C PRO A 240 7.41 15.59 -11.82
N ASP A 241 8.18 16.06 -12.80
CA ASP A 241 8.94 15.22 -13.72
C ASP A 241 10.24 14.66 -13.11
N SER A 242 10.77 15.32 -12.07
CA SER A 242 12.10 15.10 -11.50
C SER A 242 12.05 14.76 -10.01
N PHE A 243 10.87 14.54 -9.44
CA PHE A 243 10.67 14.15 -8.04
C PHE A 243 11.13 12.72 -7.69
N TRP A 244 12.11 12.20 -8.44
CA TRP A 244 12.64 10.83 -8.35
C TRP A 244 13.66 10.67 -7.21
N GLY A 245 14.15 11.78 -6.64
CA GLY A 245 15.31 11.81 -5.74
C GLY A 245 15.06 11.48 -4.28
N TRP A 246 13.94 10.84 -3.94
CA TRP A 246 13.47 10.65 -2.56
C TRP A 246 13.13 9.21 -2.22
N MET A 247 13.35 8.30 -3.17
CA MET A 247 12.66 7.03 -3.16
C MET A 247 13.38 6.00 -2.30
N LEU A 248 12.62 5.44 -1.37
CA LEU A 248 12.89 4.17 -0.70
C LEU A 248 11.87 3.14 -1.21
N VAL A 249 12.21 1.85 -1.09
CA VAL A 249 11.23 0.79 -1.37
C VAL A 249 10.64 0.33 -0.04
N GLU A 250 9.70 1.11 0.47
CA GLU A 250 8.99 0.82 1.73
C GLU A 250 7.71 0.00 1.51
N MET A 251 7.28 -0.17 0.26
CA MET A 251 6.11 -0.97 -0.12
C MET A 251 6.29 -1.60 -1.49
N ASN A 252 5.45 -2.59 -1.80
CA ASN A 252 5.49 -3.20 -3.11
C ASN A 252 5.10 -2.13 -4.17
N PRO A 253 5.80 -2.04 -5.32
CA PRO A 253 5.49 -1.03 -6.34
C PRO A 253 4.05 -1.09 -6.88
N ASN A 254 3.38 -2.24 -6.72
CA ASN A 254 2.01 -2.49 -7.15
C ASN A 254 0.93 -2.13 -6.13
N VAL A 255 1.30 -1.61 -4.97
CA VAL A 255 0.32 -1.05 -4.03
C VAL A 255 -0.48 0.04 -4.74
N SER A 256 -1.77 0.16 -4.48
CA SER A 256 -2.66 1.20 -5.03
C SER A 256 -2.91 2.31 -4.01
N LEU A 257 -3.03 3.56 -4.47
CA LEU A 257 -3.23 4.69 -3.57
C LEU A 257 -4.70 4.70 -3.12
N PRO A 258 -4.98 4.90 -1.82
CA PRO A 258 -6.34 5.19 -1.39
C PRO A 258 -6.90 6.39 -2.13
N VAL A 259 -8.12 6.27 -2.67
CA VAL A 259 -8.78 7.33 -3.46
C VAL A 259 -8.85 8.65 -2.69
N GLU A 260 -9.07 8.59 -1.38
CA GLU A 260 -9.10 9.74 -0.47
C GLU A 260 -7.79 10.55 -0.41
N LEU A 261 -6.64 9.92 -0.74
CA LEU A 261 -5.34 10.58 -0.83
C LEU A 261 -5.07 11.13 -2.24
N ILE A 262 -5.84 10.70 -3.24
CA ILE A 262 -5.74 11.14 -4.63
C ILE A 262 -6.64 12.35 -4.90
N THR A 263 -7.86 12.35 -4.36
CA THR A 263 -8.88 13.37 -4.67
C THR A 263 -8.98 14.49 -3.64
N GLY A 264 -8.29 14.36 -2.51
CA GLY A 264 -8.37 15.33 -1.42
C GLY A 264 -9.76 15.41 -0.76
N PRO A 265 -10.02 16.45 0.06
CA PRO A 265 -9.05 17.47 0.50
C PRO A 265 -7.93 16.89 1.37
N TRP A 266 -6.77 17.56 1.37
CA TRP A 266 -5.58 17.14 2.14
C TRP A 266 -5.36 18.02 3.35
N ASP A 267 -5.59 17.45 4.54
CA ASP A 267 -5.03 17.96 5.78
C ASP A 267 -3.58 17.48 5.95
N GLU A 268 -2.91 17.90 7.02
CA GLU A 268 -1.51 17.52 7.26
C GLU A 268 -1.33 16.00 7.48
N GLU A 269 -2.35 15.30 7.98
CA GLU A 269 -2.31 13.85 8.14
C GLU A 269 -2.25 13.17 6.77
N LYS A 270 -3.17 13.53 5.87
CA LYS A 270 -3.20 13.00 4.50
C LYS A 270 -1.99 13.40 3.69
N LYS A 271 -1.43 14.61 3.88
CA LYS A 271 -0.18 15.02 3.22
C LYS A 271 1.00 14.15 3.66
N ARG A 272 1.10 13.85 4.95
CA ARG A 272 2.12 12.93 5.47
C ARG A 272 1.93 11.50 4.97
N ARG A 273 0.70 10.96 4.98
CA ARG A 273 0.42 9.64 4.39
C ARG A 273 0.73 9.59 2.89
N LEU A 274 0.31 10.62 2.15
CA LEU A 274 0.63 10.75 0.74
C LEU A 274 2.14 10.82 0.51
N TYR A 275 2.87 11.55 1.35
CA TYR A 275 4.33 11.58 1.31
C TYR A 275 4.91 10.18 1.51
N TRP A 276 4.44 9.46 2.53
CA TRP A 276 4.90 8.11 2.87
C TRP A 276 4.68 7.11 1.71
N LEU A 277 3.56 7.23 1.01
CA LEU A 277 3.28 6.46 -0.20
C LEU A 277 4.16 6.88 -1.38
N SER A 278 4.35 8.18 -1.57
CA SER A 278 5.15 8.73 -2.66
C SER A 278 6.62 8.36 -2.53
N ARG A 279 7.20 8.49 -1.32
CA ARG A 279 8.58 8.07 -1.01
C ARG A 279 8.76 6.56 -1.16
N GLY A 280 7.72 5.77 -0.91
CA GLY A 280 7.74 4.31 -0.95
C GLY A 280 7.75 3.69 -2.35
N GLY A 281 7.80 4.54 -3.40
CA GLY A 281 7.89 4.11 -4.80
C GLY A 281 6.54 4.06 -5.54
N GLN A 282 5.51 4.73 -5.05
CA GLN A 282 4.18 4.69 -5.68
C GLN A 282 3.88 5.86 -6.63
N CYS A 283 4.67 6.94 -6.58
CA CYS A 283 4.41 8.18 -7.31
C CYS A 283 5.56 8.54 -8.25
N HIS A 284 5.62 7.88 -9.41
CA HIS A 284 6.64 8.16 -10.43
C HIS A 284 6.17 9.23 -11.42
N GLY A 285 7.01 10.26 -11.56
CA GLY A 285 6.92 11.30 -12.59
C GLY A 285 6.96 10.74 -14.02
N GLY A 286 5.79 10.36 -14.55
CA GLY A 286 5.61 10.02 -15.96
C GLY A 286 5.08 8.61 -16.23
N ASN A 287 5.64 7.59 -15.58
CA ASN A 287 5.33 6.18 -15.87
C ASN A 287 4.86 5.45 -14.61
N ASN A 288 3.73 5.90 -14.06
CA ASN A 288 3.14 5.32 -12.86
C ASN A 288 2.17 4.20 -13.27
N TYR A 289 2.71 3.01 -13.52
CA TYR A 289 1.93 1.89 -14.06
C TYR A 289 0.74 1.47 -13.17
N ASN A 290 0.75 1.77 -11.87
CA ASN A 290 -0.28 1.27 -10.94
C ASN A 290 -1.34 2.29 -10.52
N CYS A 291 -1.05 3.60 -10.60
CA CYS A 291 -2.13 4.60 -10.49
C CYS A 291 -3.04 4.61 -11.73
N SER A 292 -2.58 4.00 -12.85
CA SER A 292 -3.41 3.74 -14.03
C SER A 292 -4.59 2.79 -13.72
N GLY A 293 -4.50 2.00 -12.64
CA GLY A 293 -5.57 1.13 -12.17
C GLY A 293 -6.78 1.88 -11.62
N HIS A 294 -6.63 3.17 -11.27
CA HIS A 294 -7.77 3.99 -10.91
C HIS A 294 -8.58 4.41 -12.15
N PRO A 295 -9.92 4.41 -12.06
CA PRO A 295 -10.77 4.97 -13.10
C PRO A 295 -10.30 6.36 -13.50
N TRP A 296 -10.32 6.68 -14.80
CA TRP A 296 -9.81 7.96 -15.29
C TRP A 296 -10.54 9.16 -14.67
N GLU A 297 -11.78 8.98 -14.23
CA GLU A 297 -12.58 9.97 -13.51
C GLU A 297 -11.90 10.38 -12.20
N VAL A 298 -11.35 9.42 -11.45
CA VAL A 298 -10.59 9.69 -10.21
C VAL A 298 -9.32 10.46 -10.53
N ARG A 299 -8.68 10.15 -11.65
CA ARG A 299 -7.44 10.81 -12.09
C ARG A 299 -7.68 12.24 -12.55
N LEU A 300 -8.77 12.49 -13.28
CA LEU A 300 -9.16 13.86 -13.64
C LEU A 300 -9.66 14.65 -12.43
N ALA A 301 -10.32 14.00 -11.47
CA ALA A 301 -10.67 14.63 -10.19
C ALA A 301 -9.43 15.04 -9.38
N CYS A 302 -8.35 14.24 -9.41
CA CYS A 302 -7.05 14.63 -8.87
C CYS A 302 -6.51 15.90 -9.54
N LEU A 303 -6.46 15.92 -10.87
CA LEU A 303 -6.02 17.11 -11.62
C LEU A 303 -6.86 18.34 -11.25
N ASP A 304 -8.17 18.17 -11.16
CA ASP A 304 -9.07 19.26 -10.81
C ASP A 304 -8.76 19.81 -9.42
N ALA A 305 -8.72 18.93 -8.42
CA ALA A 305 -8.49 19.30 -7.03
C ALA A 305 -7.11 19.90 -6.77
N VAL A 306 -6.05 19.36 -7.38
CA VAL A 306 -4.66 19.82 -7.17
C VAL A 306 -4.34 21.08 -7.98
N VAL A 307 -4.91 21.22 -9.18
CA VAL A 307 -4.44 22.22 -10.16
C VAL A 307 -5.54 23.20 -10.58
N ILE A 308 -6.67 22.70 -11.07
CA ILE A 308 -7.66 23.55 -11.75
C ILE A 308 -8.44 24.37 -10.72
N SER A 309 -9.06 23.68 -9.77
CA SER A 309 -9.96 24.25 -8.76
C SER A 309 -9.22 24.73 -7.49
N ALA A 310 -7.92 24.46 -7.36
CA ALA A 310 -7.12 24.90 -6.22
C ALA A 310 -7.03 26.44 -6.15
N GLU A 311 -7.39 27.04 -5.02
CA GLU A 311 -7.23 28.49 -4.82
C GLU A 311 -5.75 28.90 -4.92
N LYS A 312 -4.89 28.15 -4.22
CA LYS A 312 -3.43 28.29 -4.25
C LYS A 312 -2.80 26.94 -4.58
N LEU A 313 -1.86 26.93 -5.52
CA LEU A 313 -1.13 25.72 -5.86
C LEU A 313 -0.18 25.34 -4.72
N ASP A 314 -0.17 24.05 -4.39
CA ASP A 314 0.72 23.46 -3.38
C ASP A 314 1.82 22.68 -4.11
N PRO A 315 3.07 23.19 -4.13
CA PRO A 315 4.21 22.50 -4.75
C PRO A 315 4.39 21.06 -4.27
N PHE A 316 4.12 20.83 -2.98
CA PHE A 316 4.27 19.50 -2.39
C PHE A 316 3.26 18.50 -2.97
N LEU A 317 1.99 18.90 -3.11
CA LEU A 317 0.97 18.05 -3.73
C LEU A 317 1.23 17.84 -5.22
N LEU A 318 1.69 18.86 -5.93
CA LEU A 318 2.08 18.74 -7.33
C LEU A 318 3.16 17.68 -7.51
N ASN A 319 4.19 17.72 -6.65
CA ASN A 319 5.30 16.77 -6.67
C ASN A 319 4.87 15.33 -6.34
N CYS A 320 3.88 15.16 -5.45
CA CYS A 320 3.41 13.83 -5.07
C CYS A 320 2.41 13.23 -6.07
N LEU A 321 1.55 14.04 -6.71
CA LEU A 321 0.39 13.53 -7.44
C LEU A 321 0.44 13.76 -8.96
N ILE A 322 1.16 14.77 -9.44
CA ILE A 322 1.12 15.10 -10.87
C ILE A 322 2.16 14.29 -11.65
N GLY A 323 1.72 13.59 -12.68
CA GLY A 323 2.58 12.85 -13.60
C GLY A 323 1.82 12.32 -14.82
N GLY A 324 2.54 11.67 -15.73
CA GLY A 324 1.97 11.14 -16.99
C GLY A 324 0.83 10.13 -16.80
N TRP A 325 0.84 9.40 -15.68
CA TRP A 325 -0.21 8.45 -15.31
C TRP A 325 -1.61 9.05 -15.21
N LEU A 326 -1.74 10.36 -14.98
CA LEU A 326 -3.04 11.02 -14.91
C LEU A 326 -3.79 10.96 -16.25
N PHE A 327 -3.07 10.83 -17.36
CA PHE A 327 -3.61 11.00 -18.72
C PHE A 327 -3.56 9.71 -19.56
N GLU A 328 -2.90 8.67 -19.07
CA GLU A 328 -2.79 7.38 -19.75
C GLU A 328 -4.16 6.73 -19.94
N GLY A 329 -4.54 6.41 -21.19
CA GLY A 329 -5.83 5.78 -21.51
C GLY A 329 -7.06 6.64 -21.22
N VAL A 330 -6.91 7.93 -20.93
CA VAL A 330 -8.06 8.85 -20.77
C VAL A 330 -8.61 9.23 -22.15
N PRO A 331 -9.94 9.18 -22.38
CA PRO A 331 -10.54 9.61 -23.64
C PRO A 331 -10.23 11.09 -23.98
N GLU A 332 -9.98 11.39 -25.25
CA GLU A 332 -9.63 12.76 -25.70
C GLU A 332 -10.73 13.79 -25.45
N ASP A 333 -11.98 13.39 -25.57
CA ASP A 333 -13.14 14.22 -25.25
C ASP A 333 -13.19 14.57 -23.76
N ALA A 334 -12.89 13.61 -22.89
CA ALA A 334 -12.81 13.80 -21.43
C ALA A 334 -11.64 14.73 -21.02
N LYS A 335 -10.53 14.76 -21.77
CA LYS A 335 -9.41 15.68 -21.51
C LYS A 335 -9.70 17.14 -21.89
N ARG A 336 -10.69 17.38 -22.77
CA ARG A 336 -10.90 18.69 -23.40
C ARG A 336 -11.24 19.79 -22.40
N GLU A 337 -12.22 19.54 -21.53
CA GLU A 337 -12.66 20.53 -20.54
C GLU A 337 -11.55 20.83 -19.51
N PRO A 338 -10.91 19.84 -18.85
CA PRO A 338 -9.80 20.09 -17.95
C PRO A 338 -8.66 20.87 -18.61
N ARG A 339 -8.35 20.59 -19.88
CA ARG A 339 -7.31 21.30 -20.64
C ARG A 339 -7.68 22.77 -20.85
N VAL A 340 -8.93 23.05 -21.22
CA VAL A 340 -9.42 24.42 -21.38
C VAL A 340 -9.35 25.19 -20.06
N ASN A 341 -9.77 24.56 -18.96
CA ASN A 341 -9.75 25.19 -17.64
C ASN A 341 -8.31 25.44 -17.15
N LEU A 342 -7.39 24.50 -17.40
CA LEU A 342 -5.97 24.69 -17.13
C LEU A 342 -5.37 25.85 -17.94
N CYS A 343 -5.69 25.96 -19.23
CA CYS A 343 -5.26 27.10 -20.06
C CYS A 343 -5.81 28.44 -19.53
N LYS A 344 -7.07 28.48 -19.09
CA LYS A 344 -7.65 29.67 -18.46
C LYS A 344 -6.91 30.05 -17.18
N ARG A 345 -6.57 29.06 -16.33
CA ARG A 345 -5.76 29.28 -15.12
C ARG A 345 -4.42 29.89 -15.50
N ILE A 346 -3.70 29.31 -16.45
CA ILE A 346 -2.39 29.82 -16.92
C ILE A 346 -2.50 31.28 -17.42
N ALA A 347 -3.57 31.63 -18.12
CA ALA A 347 -3.76 32.99 -18.64
C ALA A 347 -4.06 34.03 -17.53
N GLY A 348 -4.71 33.62 -16.44
CA GLY A 348 -5.06 34.49 -15.31
C GLY A 348 -4.12 34.42 -14.10
N ALA A 349 -3.19 33.47 -14.08
CA ALA A 349 -2.34 33.16 -12.94
C ALA A 349 -1.21 34.18 -12.74
N SER A 350 -0.99 34.58 -11.48
CA SER A 350 0.19 35.30 -11.00
C SER A 350 1.12 34.38 -10.21
N GLU A 351 1.31 33.15 -10.69
CA GLU A 351 2.12 32.13 -10.02
C GLU A 351 3.62 32.37 -10.27
N THR A 352 4.49 31.70 -9.51
CA THR A 352 5.94 31.79 -9.71
C THR A 352 6.36 31.23 -11.07
N PRO A 353 7.52 31.64 -11.63
CA PRO A 353 8.01 31.10 -12.90
C PRO A 353 8.07 29.55 -12.94
N ASP A 354 8.59 28.92 -11.88
CA ASP A 354 8.68 27.47 -11.76
C ASP A 354 7.30 26.78 -11.78
N MET A 355 6.32 27.41 -11.12
CA MET A 355 4.95 26.94 -11.11
C MET A 355 4.31 27.07 -12.50
N MET A 356 4.54 28.19 -13.18
CA MET A 356 4.04 28.41 -14.54
C MET A 356 4.63 27.40 -15.53
N ASP A 357 5.91 27.04 -15.39
CA ASP A 357 6.54 26.00 -16.20
C ASP A 357 5.96 24.62 -15.91
N THR A 358 5.67 24.32 -14.64
CA THR A 358 4.96 23.09 -14.24
C THR A 358 3.55 23.02 -14.87
N LEU A 359 2.77 24.09 -14.84
CA LEU A 359 1.45 24.11 -15.47
C LEU A 359 1.52 23.90 -16.99
N ARG A 360 2.50 24.51 -17.67
CA ARG A 360 2.74 24.29 -19.10
C ARG A 360 3.16 22.86 -19.39
N TYR A 361 3.95 22.25 -18.52
CA TYR A 361 4.33 20.84 -18.61
C TYR A 361 3.08 19.93 -18.55
N ILE A 362 2.16 20.19 -17.62
CA ILE A 362 0.89 19.43 -17.52
C ILE A 362 0.08 19.56 -18.80
N VAL A 363 -0.03 20.76 -19.40
CA VAL A 363 -0.72 20.94 -20.69
C VAL A 363 -0.09 20.09 -21.79
N ARG A 364 1.25 19.96 -21.80
CA ARG A 364 1.95 19.10 -22.78
C ARG A 364 1.63 17.62 -22.54
N LEU A 365 1.64 17.16 -21.28
CA LEU A 365 1.29 15.78 -20.94
C LEU A 365 -0.12 15.40 -21.39
N MET A 366 -1.08 16.33 -21.28
CA MET A 366 -2.45 16.11 -21.75
C MET A 366 -2.55 15.90 -23.27
N GLY A 367 -1.55 16.34 -24.05
CA GLY A 367 -1.53 16.22 -25.51
C GLY A 367 -0.72 15.05 -26.05
N THR A 368 -0.05 14.26 -25.21
CA THR A 368 0.87 13.19 -25.62
C THR A 368 0.28 11.77 -25.49
N GLY A 369 -1.04 11.62 -25.37
CA GLY A 369 -1.72 10.34 -25.12
C GLY A 369 -2.54 9.80 -26.27
#